data_AF-A0AA39TKX5-F1
#
_entry.id   AF-A0AA39TKX5-F1
#
_cell.length_a   1.000
_cell.length_b   1.000
_cell.length_c   1.000
_cell.angle_alpha   90.00
_cell.angle_beta   90.00
_cell.angle_gamma   90.00
#
_symmetry.space_group_name_H-M   'P 1'
#
loop_
_entity.id
_entity.type
_entity.pdbx_description
1 polymer ?
#
loop_
_entity_poly.entity_id
_entity_poly.type
_entity_poly.pdbx_seq_one_letter_code
_entity_poly.pdbx_strand_id
1 'polypeptide(L)'
;MLCPYFFTIALLVYVTIAQQHNPEPIVNGTADDGWQWFPDVIDATAYPNWVVDEDAGGYLPIYKTAGLNKTEVTRAVIVLNGKDRTCWSDWTAMNNALYNATDDDPTIERSHISIMAPCFFTEADLEAGAAQDDQLIWDNTTWISGHSNVADCPSNFSTYDVLDSLIAYYMNTTVYPNLQVVVVAGHSAGGQMTQRYVALRLSTEDDDRLHFWIANPGSLCWLTSDRPFPDDDCDSVDDFKYGLTSNFPTYAAANAHVLEREGIIERYNRRTISYAWGLEDHGDGDPRCQAKTQGNTHLERGQYFVSMLEDMGGIPNCTVVDWVPDIAHDAFGMMASNVGVDKLFRYMGAENCA
;
A
#
# COMPACT_ATOMS: atom_id res chain seq x y z
N MET A 1 -65.80 29.82 -23.12
CA MET A 1 -64.66 28.90 -23.30
C MET A 1 -63.39 29.64 -22.91
N LEU A 2 -62.93 29.48 -21.67
CA LEU A 2 -61.62 29.94 -21.22
C LEU A 2 -61.09 28.82 -20.32
N CYS A 3 -60.06 28.14 -20.80
CA CYS A 3 -59.41 27.01 -20.13
C CYS A 3 -58.23 27.56 -19.30
N PRO A 4 -58.13 27.28 -18.00
CA PRO A 4 -56.94 27.69 -17.25
C PRO A 4 -55.85 26.62 -17.43
N TYR A 5 -54.74 27.03 -18.05
CA TYR A 5 -53.51 26.24 -18.06
C TYR A 5 -52.90 26.24 -16.66
N PHE A 6 -52.89 25.08 -16.01
CA PHE A 6 -52.04 24.84 -14.84
C PHE A 6 -50.61 24.61 -15.32
N PHE A 7 -49.72 25.56 -15.05
CA PHE A 7 -48.28 25.34 -15.12
C PHE A 7 -47.83 24.65 -13.82
N THR A 8 -47.57 23.35 -13.88
CA THR A 8 -46.81 22.65 -12.83
C THR A 8 -45.33 22.98 -13.00
N ILE A 9 -44.82 23.84 -12.12
CA ILE A 9 -43.37 24.05 -11.98
C ILE A 9 -42.83 22.85 -11.23
N ALA A 10 -42.16 21.93 -11.93
CA ALA A 10 -41.33 20.92 -11.29
C ALA A 10 -40.10 21.62 -10.72
N LEU A 11 -40.06 21.80 -9.40
CA LEU A 11 -38.82 22.18 -8.71
C LEU A 11 -37.86 21.00 -8.79
N LEU A 12 -36.88 21.08 -9.69
CA LEU A 12 -35.66 20.29 -9.61
C LEU A 12 -34.88 20.79 -8.40
N VAL A 13 -35.00 20.08 -7.27
CA VAL A 13 -34.12 20.25 -6.13
C VAL A 13 -32.78 19.65 -6.52
N TYR A 14 -31.85 20.50 -6.96
CA TYR A 14 -30.44 20.12 -7.00
C TYR A 14 -29.97 20.07 -5.54
N VAL A 15 -29.93 18.86 -4.96
CA VAL A 15 -29.15 18.63 -3.75
C VAL A 15 -27.70 18.63 -4.22
N THR A 16 -27.02 19.76 -4.08
CA THR A 16 -25.56 19.77 -4.09
C THR A 16 -25.13 19.03 -2.82
N ILE A 17 -24.83 17.74 -2.96
CA ILE A 17 -24.13 17.01 -1.90
C ILE A 17 -22.77 17.69 -1.81
N ALA A 18 -22.44 18.26 -0.65
CA ALA A 18 -21.11 18.81 -0.46
C ALA A 18 -20.11 17.65 -0.51
N GLN A 19 -19.01 17.82 -1.25
CA GLN A 19 -17.90 16.89 -1.29
C GLN A 19 -17.49 16.53 0.14
N GLN A 20 -17.63 15.27 0.51
CA GLN A 20 -17.36 14.81 1.86
C GLN A 20 -15.85 14.70 2.08
N HIS A 21 -15.38 15.15 3.24
CA HIS A 21 -13.98 15.08 3.64
C HIS A 21 -13.89 14.83 5.14
N ASN A 22 -13.14 13.80 5.53
CA ASN A 22 -12.90 13.47 6.92
C ASN A 22 -11.62 14.17 7.40
N PRO A 23 -11.65 14.88 8.55
CA PRO A 23 -10.45 15.46 9.14
C PRO A 23 -9.49 14.35 9.61
N GLU A 24 -8.19 14.62 9.51
CA GLU A 24 -7.19 13.73 10.11
C GLU A 24 -7.27 13.78 11.65
N PRO A 25 -7.24 12.63 12.33
CA PRO A 25 -7.06 12.58 13.77
C PRO A 25 -5.73 13.21 14.18
N ILE A 26 -5.78 14.08 15.19
CA ILE A 26 -4.59 14.65 15.82
C ILE A 26 -4.17 13.71 16.94
N VAL A 27 -2.99 13.10 16.81
CA VAL A 27 -2.40 12.21 17.82
C VAL A 27 -1.08 12.81 18.29
N ASN A 28 -0.86 12.86 19.60
CA ASN A 28 0.42 13.31 20.15
C ASN A 28 1.49 12.24 19.93
N GLY A 29 2.73 12.69 19.73
CA GLY A 29 3.86 11.81 19.48
C GLY A 29 4.61 12.21 18.22
N THR A 30 5.59 11.39 17.85
CA THR A 30 6.35 11.54 16.62
C THR A 30 6.71 10.17 16.06
N ALA A 31 7.20 10.12 14.81
CA ALA A 31 7.75 8.89 14.24
C ALA A 31 8.95 8.34 15.02
N ASP A 32 9.68 9.18 15.76
CA ASP A 32 10.89 8.77 16.49
C ASP A 32 10.57 8.39 17.95
N ASP A 33 9.70 9.15 18.62
CA ASP A 33 9.33 8.93 20.03
C ASP A 33 8.09 8.05 20.21
N GLY A 34 7.45 7.67 19.11
CA GLY A 34 6.21 6.91 19.08
C GLY A 34 4.94 7.75 19.28
N TRP A 35 3.80 7.14 18.96
CA TRP A 35 2.48 7.75 19.10
C TRP A 35 1.79 7.39 20.41
N GLN A 36 1.06 8.34 21.01
CA GLN A 36 0.53 8.18 22.36
C GLN A 36 -0.77 7.36 22.46
N TRP A 37 -1.53 7.20 21.37
CA TRP A 37 -2.72 6.36 21.34
C TRP A 37 -3.11 5.98 19.91
N PHE A 38 -3.93 4.92 19.79
CA PHE A 38 -4.60 4.52 18.55
C PHE A 38 -5.96 5.24 18.44
N PRO A 39 -6.14 6.23 17.54
CA PRO A 39 -7.33 7.09 17.53
C PRO A 39 -8.57 6.43 16.93
N ASP A 40 -9.76 6.99 17.20
CA ASP A 40 -10.93 6.71 16.37
C ASP A 40 -10.83 7.45 15.03
N VAL A 41 -11.32 6.82 13.96
CA VAL A 41 -11.30 7.37 12.60
C VAL A 41 -12.72 7.31 12.00
N ILE A 42 -13.18 8.44 11.46
CA ILE A 42 -14.52 8.55 10.87
C ILE A 42 -14.64 7.60 9.67
N ASP A 43 -15.76 6.88 9.58
CA ASP A 43 -16.05 5.84 8.59
C ASP A 43 -15.20 4.57 8.65
N ALA A 44 -14.30 4.46 9.65
CA ALA A 44 -13.56 3.25 9.94
C ALA A 44 -14.09 2.57 11.21
N THR A 45 -14.01 1.24 11.24
CA THR A 45 -14.01 0.45 12.47
C THR A 45 -12.57 0.14 12.84
N ALA A 46 -12.17 0.52 14.04
CA ALA A 46 -10.88 0.16 14.62
C ALA A 46 -10.93 -1.27 15.19
N TYR A 47 -9.95 -2.09 14.81
CA TYR A 47 -9.74 -3.41 15.39
C TYR A 47 -8.35 -3.42 16.03
N PRO A 48 -8.22 -3.06 17.32
CA PRO A 48 -6.92 -2.97 17.97
C PRO A 48 -6.18 -4.32 17.99
N ASN A 49 -6.91 -5.43 18.11
CA ASN A 49 -6.33 -6.78 18.19
C ASN A 49 -6.85 -7.66 17.05
N TRP A 50 -6.62 -7.25 15.79
CA TRP A 50 -7.00 -8.06 14.64
C TRP A 50 -6.10 -9.28 14.54
N VAL A 51 -6.70 -10.47 14.40
CA VAL A 51 -6.00 -11.75 14.46
C VAL A 51 -5.32 -12.05 13.12
N VAL A 52 -3.99 -12.15 13.13
CA VAL A 52 -3.18 -12.53 11.97
C VAL A 52 -3.26 -14.02 11.71
N ASP A 53 -3.17 -14.80 12.77
CA ASP A 53 -3.23 -16.26 12.75
C ASP A 53 -3.84 -16.72 14.08
N GLU A 54 -4.98 -17.41 14.00
CA GLU A 54 -5.72 -17.90 15.17
C GLU A 54 -4.97 -19.01 15.91
N ASP A 55 -4.16 -19.81 15.21
CA ASP A 55 -3.47 -20.98 15.75
C ASP A 55 -2.12 -20.59 16.38
N ALA A 56 -1.39 -19.67 15.74
CA ALA A 56 -0.08 -19.19 16.18
C ALA A 56 -0.14 -17.93 17.06
N GLY A 57 -1.28 -17.25 17.13
CA GLY A 57 -1.63 -16.31 18.21
C GLY A 57 -1.07 -14.89 18.08
N GLY A 58 -1.06 -14.29 16.88
CA GLY A 58 -0.56 -12.92 16.63
C GLY A 58 -1.65 -11.90 16.34
N TYR A 59 -1.50 -10.68 16.88
CA TYR A 59 -2.47 -9.60 16.69
C TYR A 59 -1.79 -8.32 16.21
N LEU A 60 -2.48 -7.53 15.38
CA LEU A 60 -2.07 -6.15 15.13
C LEU A 60 -3.29 -5.22 15.06
N PRO A 61 -3.10 -3.91 15.28
CA PRO A 61 -4.14 -2.93 15.04
C PRO A 61 -4.37 -2.77 13.54
N ILE A 62 -5.65 -2.73 13.15
CA ILE A 62 -6.07 -2.30 11.81
C ILE A 62 -7.24 -1.30 11.89
N TYR A 63 -7.38 -0.49 10.84
CA TYR A 63 -8.66 0.12 10.48
C TYR A 63 -9.29 -0.62 9.31
N LYS A 64 -10.62 -0.67 9.27
CA LYS A 64 -11.36 -1.14 8.10
C LYS A 64 -12.63 -0.32 7.91
N THR A 65 -13.05 -0.06 6.66
CA THR A 65 -14.32 0.62 6.37
C THR A 65 -15.49 0.04 7.16
N ALA A 66 -16.22 0.92 7.84
CA ALA A 66 -17.36 0.59 8.67
C ALA A 66 -18.63 0.36 7.83
N GLY A 67 -19.53 -0.49 8.32
CA GLY A 67 -20.91 -0.56 7.82
C GLY A 67 -21.12 -1.17 6.44
N LEU A 68 -20.10 -1.72 5.79
CA LEU A 68 -20.25 -2.35 4.47
C LEU A 68 -21.01 -3.69 4.54
N ASN A 69 -21.86 -3.92 3.54
CA ASN A 69 -22.37 -5.26 3.25
C ASN A 69 -21.29 -6.06 2.52
N LYS A 70 -20.69 -7.04 3.19
CA LYS A 70 -19.59 -7.85 2.63
C LYS A 70 -19.95 -8.55 1.31
N THR A 71 -21.22 -8.88 1.08
CA THR A 71 -21.65 -9.51 -0.18
C THR A 71 -21.72 -8.52 -1.35
N GLU A 72 -21.71 -7.22 -1.10
CA GLU A 72 -21.71 -6.19 -2.13
C GLU A 72 -20.30 -5.65 -2.42
N VAL A 73 -19.32 -6.01 -1.60
CA VAL A 73 -17.92 -5.62 -1.82
C VAL A 73 -17.38 -6.34 -3.05
N THR A 74 -16.99 -5.56 -4.07
CA THR A 74 -16.35 -6.04 -5.30
C THR A 74 -14.87 -5.71 -5.34
N ARG A 75 -14.40 -4.78 -4.50
CA ARG A 75 -13.00 -4.38 -4.42
C ARG A 75 -12.55 -4.11 -2.99
N ALA A 76 -11.33 -4.50 -2.69
CA ALA A 76 -10.66 -4.18 -1.43
C ALA A 76 -9.34 -3.46 -1.67
N VAL A 77 -8.99 -2.52 -0.79
CA VAL A 77 -7.71 -1.81 -0.79
C VAL A 77 -7.08 -1.95 0.59
N ILE A 78 -5.92 -2.58 0.66
CA ILE A 78 -5.05 -2.61 1.85
C ILE A 78 -4.04 -1.47 1.68
N VAL A 79 -4.22 -0.37 2.41
CA VAL A 79 -3.33 0.80 2.37
C VAL A 79 -2.27 0.70 3.46
N LEU A 80 -1.01 0.72 3.06
CA LEU A 80 0.15 0.59 3.94
C LEU A 80 0.66 1.97 4.36
N ASN A 81 1.00 2.10 5.64
CA ASN A 81 1.38 3.39 6.21
C ASN A 81 2.71 3.94 5.68
N GLY A 82 2.86 5.27 5.73
CA GLY A 82 4.13 5.95 5.53
C GLY A 82 5.17 5.70 6.63
N LYS A 83 6.34 6.35 6.54
CA LYS A 83 7.45 6.19 7.51
C LYS A 83 7.00 6.53 8.93
N ASP A 84 6.07 7.46 9.04
CA ASP A 84 5.57 7.98 10.32
C ASP A 84 4.65 7.01 11.04
N ARG A 85 4.28 5.87 10.44
CA ARG A 85 3.44 4.83 11.05
C ARG A 85 2.05 5.31 11.46
N THR A 86 1.56 6.34 10.80
CA THR A 86 0.23 6.92 10.98
C THR A 86 -0.81 6.21 10.10
N CYS A 87 -1.05 4.93 10.37
CA CYS A 87 -2.04 4.12 9.63
C CYS A 87 -3.44 4.77 9.56
N TRP A 88 -3.83 5.58 10.56
CA TRP A 88 -5.07 6.34 10.53
C TRP A 88 -5.05 7.47 9.49
N SER A 89 -3.92 8.16 9.31
CA SER A 89 -3.76 9.21 8.30
C SER A 89 -3.80 8.61 6.91
N ASP A 90 -3.07 7.51 6.67
CA ASP A 90 -3.10 6.81 5.37
C ASP A 90 -4.49 6.24 5.04
N TRP A 91 -5.20 5.70 6.04
CA TRP A 91 -6.61 5.29 5.87
C TRP A 91 -7.50 6.50 5.53
N THR A 92 -7.36 7.61 6.25
CA THR A 92 -8.16 8.83 6.05
C THR A 92 -7.91 9.44 4.67
N ALA A 93 -6.66 9.49 4.23
CA ALA A 93 -6.28 9.95 2.90
C ALA A 93 -6.89 9.07 1.80
N MET A 94 -6.78 7.74 1.92
CA MET A 94 -7.39 6.80 0.98
C MET A 94 -8.92 6.96 0.93
N ASN A 95 -9.54 7.15 2.10
CA ASN A 95 -10.98 7.33 2.21
C ASN A 95 -11.46 8.66 1.60
N ASN A 96 -10.71 9.75 1.80
CA ASN A 96 -11.00 11.05 1.18
C ASN A 96 -10.75 11.03 -0.33
N ALA A 97 -9.73 10.31 -0.80
CA ALA A 97 -9.53 10.09 -2.24
C ALA A 97 -10.72 9.33 -2.85
N LEU A 98 -11.26 8.34 -2.12
CA LEU A 98 -12.45 7.60 -2.54
C LEU A 98 -13.73 8.48 -2.51
N TYR A 99 -13.85 9.42 -1.57
CA TYR A 99 -14.93 10.43 -1.61
C TYR A 99 -14.87 11.26 -2.87
N ASN A 100 -13.69 11.82 -3.18
CA ASN A 100 -13.48 12.61 -4.38
C ASN A 100 -13.81 11.80 -5.64
N ALA A 101 -13.29 10.58 -5.72
CA ALA A 101 -13.53 9.68 -6.85
C ALA A 101 -15.03 9.40 -7.07
N THR A 102 -15.80 9.21 -6.00
CA THR A 102 -17.25 8.94 -6.08
C THR A 102 -18.05 10.19 -6.47
N ASP A 103 -17.63 11.37 -6.00
CA ASP A 103 -18.24 12.65 -6.37
C ASP A 103 -17.99 12.99 -7.85
N ASP A 104 -16.77 12.72 -8.34
CA ASP A 104 -16.37 12.94 -9.72
C ASP A 104 -16.94 11.89 -10.69
N ASP A 105 -17.00 10.63 -10.27
CA ASP A 105 -17.49 9.50 -11.07
C ASP A 105 -18.45 8.61 -10.26
N PRO A 106 -19.78 8.73 -10.46
CA PRO A 106 -20.76 7.95 -9.71
C PRO A 106 -20.76 6.46 -10.04
N THR A 107 -19.98 6.00 -11.03
CA THR A 107 -19.77 4.57 -11.28
C THR A 107 -18.82 3.93 -10.26
N ILE A 108 -18.05 4.74 -9.53
CA ILE A 108 -17.24 4.31 -8.39
C ILE A 108 -18.13 4.31 -7.15
N GLU A 109 -18.75 3.17 -6.87
CA GLU A 109 -19.68 3.05 -5.74
C GLU A 109 -18.92 2.77 -4.43
N ARG A 110 -18.85 3.77 -3.54
CA ARG A 110 -18.20 3.65 -2.23
C ARG A 110 -18.64 2.44 -1.41
N SER A 111 -19.91 2.06 -1.49
CA SER A 111 -20.48 0.89 -0.79
C SER A 111 -19.91 -0.45 -1.25
N HIS A 112 -19.26 -0.51 -2.41
CA HIS A 112 -18.66 -1.72 -2.97
C HIS A 112 -17.15 -1.81 -2.73
N ILE A 113 -16.54 -0.80 -2.09
CA ILE A 113 -15.09 -0.71 -1.89
C ILE A 113 -14.76 -0.74 -0.40
N SER A 114 -14.03 -1.77 0.03
CA SER A 114 -13.51 -1.87 1.40
C SER A 114 -12.07 -1.38 1.47
N ILE A 115 -11.79 -0.42 2.36
CA ILE A 115 -10.43 0.03 2.67
C ILE A 115 -10.02 -0.56 4.02
N MET A 116 -8.81 -1.10 4.09
CA MET A 116 -8.17 -1.60 5.30
C MET A 116 -6.78 -0.97 5.45
N ALA A 117 -6.42 -0.56 6.66
CA ALA A 117 -5.09 -0.03 6.97
C ALA A 117 -4.50 -0.76 8.17
N PRO A 118 -3.53 -1.68 7.99
CA PRO A 118 -2.77 -2.23 9.09
C PRO A 118 -1.81 -1.19 9.68
N CYS A 119 -1.58 -1.29 10.99
CA CYS A 119 -0.69 -0.42 11.73
C CYS A 119 0.56 -1.19 12.13
N PHE A 120 1.65 -1.03 11.36
CA PHE A 120 2.93 -1.65 11.66
C PHE A 120 3.71 -0.85 12.70
N PHE A 121 3.24 -0.92 13.95
CA PHE A 121 3.84 -0.23 15.08
C PHE A 121 5.20 -0.80 15.48
N THR A 122 5.95 0.04 16.18
CA THR A 122 7.30 -0.23 16.68
C THR A 122 7.37 -0.16 18.20
N GLU A 123 8.50 -0.54 18.77
CA GLU A 123 8.74 -0.46 20.22
C GLU A 123 8.48 0.95 20.76
N ALA A 124 8.81 1.99 20.00
CA ALA A 124 8.50 3.38 20.35
C ALA A 124 6.98 3.63 20.50
N ASP A 125 6.16 3.06 19.63
CA ASP A 125 4.69 3.22 19.69
C ASP A 125 4.08 2.42 20.85
N LEU A 126 4.72 1.30 21.23
CA LEU A 126 4.37 0.54 22.42
C LEU A 126 4.70 1.35 23.69
N GLU A 127 5.91 1.91 23.77
CA GLU A 127 6.35 2.74 24.90
C GLU A 127 5.51 4.02 25.05
N ALA A 128 5.12 4.63 23.93
CA ALA A 128 4.33 5.85 23.92
C ALA A 128 2.83 5.61 24.20
N GLY A 129 2.29 4.44 23.83
CA GLY A 129 0.94 4.01 24.19
C GLY A 129 -0.04 3.78 23.03
N ALA A 130 0.39 3.90 21.77
CA ALA A 130 -0.42 3.55 20.61
C ALA A 130 -0.53 2.04 20.37
N ALA A 131 0.48 1.26 20.75
CA ALA A 131 0.47 -0.19 20.67
C ALA A 131 0.26 -0.87 22.04
N GLN A 132 0.01 -2.18 22.06
CA GLN A 132 -0.23 -2.99 23.26
C GLN A 132 0.74 -4.18 23.35
N ASP A 133 1.01 -4.67 24.56
CA ASP A 133 2.04 -5.69 24.86
C ASP A 133 1.84 -7.03 24.12
N ASP A 134 0.62 -7.36 23.71
CA ASP A 134 0.26 -8.60 23.02
C ASP A 134 0.17 -8.45 21.48
N GLN A 135 0.53 -7.28 20.97
CA GLN A 135 0.54 -7.01 19.54
C GLN A 135 1.90 -7.34 18.92
N LEU A 136 1.88 -7.64 17.62
CA LEU A 136 3.08 -7.71 16.81
C LEU A 136 3.70 -6.32 16.71
N ILE A 137 4.99 -6.23 17.03
CA ILE A 137 5.77 -5.00 17.04
C ILE A 137 7.05 -5.20 16.22
N TRP A 138 7.52 -4.17 15.52
CA TRP A 138 8.75 -4.22 14.74
C TRP A 138 9.81 -3.24 15.26
N ASP A 139 11.07 -3.51 14.94
CA ASP A 139 12.15 -2.55 15.23
C ASP A 139 12.19 -1.47 14.13
N ASN A 140 12.08 -0.20 14.52
CA ASN A 140 12.36 0.98 13.69
C ASN A 140 11.77 0.93 12.26
N THR A 141 12.58 0.58 11.24
CA THR A 141 12.14 0.51 9.83
C THR A 141 12.15 -0.91 9.27
N THR A 142 12.31 -1.93 10.12
CA THR A 142 12.34 -3.34 9.71
C THR A 142 11.00 -3.83 9.18
N TRP A 143 9.90 -3.21 9.61
CA TRP A 143 8.55 -3.46 9.10
C TRP A 143 8.43 -3.25 7.59
N ILE A 144 9.19 -2.29 7.02
CA ILE A 144 9.21 -1.97 5.59
C ILE A 144 9.86 -3.09 4.75
N SER A 145 10.54 -4.04 5.40
CA SER A 145 11.38 -5.04 4.75
C SER A 145 11.06 -6.48 5.16
N GLY A 146 9.83 -6.75 5.60
CA GLY A 146 9.41 -8.14 5.82
C GLY A 146 10.14 -8.86 6.95
N HIS A 147 10.76 -8.14 7.89
CA HIS A 147 11.43 -8.78 9.01
C HIS A 147 10.41 -9.33 10.00
N SER A 148 10.82 -10.33 10.78
CA SER A 148 10.05 -10.82 11.92
C SER A 148 9.81 -9.72 12.93
N ASN A 149 8.66 -9.77 13.58
CA ASN A 149 8.33 -8.95 14.74
C ASN A 149 9.35 -9.22 15.87
N VAL A 150 9.55 -8.22 16.73
CA VAL A 150 10.48 -8.23 17.86
C VAL A 150 9.78 -8.45 19.20
N ALA A 151 8.47 -8.68 19.21
CA ALA A 151 7.73 -9.00 20.42
C ALA A 151 8.09 -10.42 20.91
N ASP A 152 8.04 -10.62 22.23
CA ASP A 152 8.42 -11.90 22.86
C ASP A 152 7.48 -13.04 22.47
N CYS A 153 6.18 -12.76 22.30
CA CYS A 153 5.17 -13.76 21.97
C CYS A 153 3.97 -13.14 21.21
N PRO A 154 3.59 -13.66 20.03
CA PRO A 154 4.27 -14.74 19.31
C PRO A 154 5.50 -14.23 18.53
N SER A 155 6.60 -14.96 18.66
CA SER A 155 7.81 -14.69 17.87
C SER A 155 7.67 -15.21 16.43
N ASN A 156 8.34 -14.56 15.49
CA ASN A 156 8.53 -14.98 14.08
C ASN A 156 7.44 -14.62 13.06
N PHE A 157 6.48 -13.76 13.37
CA PHE A 157 5.63 -13.19 12.32
C PHE A 157 6.35 -12.09 11.56
N SER A 158 6.55 -12.27 10.27
CA SER A 158 6.97 -11.20 9.36
C SER A 158 5.83 -10.21 9.11
N THR A 159 6.16 -8.95 8.76
CA THR A 159 5.14 -8.08 8.17
C THR A 159 4.54 -8.65 6.89
N TYR A 160 5.26 -9.51 6.17
CA TYR A 160 4.74 -10.15 4.96
C TYR A 160 3.81 -11.32 5.25
N ASP A 161 3.99 -12.02 6.38
CA ASP A 161 2.98 -12.98 6.88
C ASP A 161 1.67 -12.24 7.21
N VAL A 162 1.77 -11.05 7.81
CA VAL A 162 0.60 -10.20 8.05
C VAL A 162 -0.08 -9.83 6.72
N LEU A 163 0.66 -9.38 5.71
CA LEU A 163 0.07 -9.07 4.40
C LEU A 163 -0.60 -10.29 3.76
N ASP A 164 0.01 -11.47 3.84
CA ASP A 164 -0.58 -12.72 3.36
C ASP A 164 -1.92 -13.00 4.06
N SER A 165 -2.00 -12.85 5.38
CA SER A 165 -3.25 -13.02 6.14
C SER A 165 -4.33 -11.99 5.79
N LEU A 166 -3.97 -10.70 5.61
CA LEU A 166 -4.92 -9.66 5.22
C LEU A 166 -5.46 -9.87 3.80
N ILE A 167 -4.61 -10.32 2.87
CA ILE A 167 -5.02 -10.69 1.52
C ILE A 167 -5.95 -11.90 1.59
N ALA A 168 -5.57 -12.96 2.31
CA ALA A 168 -6.39 -14.17 2.46
C ALA A 168 -7.77 -13.86 3.07
N TYR A 169 -7.85 -12.92 4.03
CA TYR A 169 -9.10 -12.45 4.59
C TYR A 169 -10.06 -11.90 3.53
N TYR A 170 -9.55 -11.10 2.59
CA TYR A 170 -10.36 -10.60 1.49
C TYR A 170 -10.65 -11.67 0.43
N MET A 171 -9.66 -12.49 0.07
CA MET A 171 -9.82 -13.53 -0.95
C MET A 171 -10.78 -14.66 -0.56
N ASN A 172 -11.18 -14.76 0.72
CA ASN A 172 -12.16 -15.73 1.19
C ASN A 172 -13.56 -15.47 0.59
N THR A 173 -13.91 -16.23 -0.45
CA THR A 173 -15.18 -16.13 -1.18
C THR A 173 -16.42 -16.52 -0.37
N THR A 174 -16.26 -17.17 0.80
CA THR A 174 -17.38 -17.38 1.73
C THR A 174 -17.75 -16.08 2.44
N VAL A 175 -16.76 -15.20 2.67
CA VAL A 175 -16.95 -13.91 3.34
C VAL A 175 -17.24 -12.80 2.32
N TYR A 176 -16.51 -12.78 1.20
CA TYR A 176 -16.62 -11.79 0.13
C TYR A 176 -16.88 -12.48 -1.22
N PRO A 177 -18.11 -13.00 -1.46
CA PRO A 177 -18.42 -13.82 -2.63
C PRO A 177 -18.32 -13.10 -3.97
N ASN A 178 -18.41 -11.76 -3.98
CA ASN A 178 -18.39 -10.95 -5.20
C ASN A 178 -17.09 -10.15 -5.37
N LEU A 179 -16.06 -10.41 -4.53
CA LEU A 179 -14.79 -9.70 -4.60
C LEU A 179 -14.04 -10.06 -5.89
N GLN A 180 -13.70 -9.03 -6.66
CA GLN A 180 -12.99 -9.14 -7.93
C GLN A 180 -11.54 -8.71 -7.84
N VAL A 181 -11.22 -7.70 -7.03
CA VAL A 181 -9.85 -7.16 -6.94
C VAL A 181 -9.48 -6.84 -5.49
N VAL A 182 -8.27 -7.24 -5.08
CA VAL A 182 -7.58 -6.73 -3.90
C VAL A 182 -6.40 -5.89 -4.37
N VAL A 183 -6.27 -4.68 -3.86
CA VAL A 183 -5.11 -3.81 -4.09
C VAL A 183 -4.30 -3.70 -2.80
N VAL A 184 -3.01 -4.02 -2.84
CA VAL A 184 -2.07 -3.60 -1.80
C VAL A 184 -1.41 -2.31 -2.27
N ALA A 185 -1.67 -1.22 -1.55
CA ALA A 185 -1.32 0.13 -1.95
C ALA A 185 -0.40 0.78 -0.91
N GLY A 186 0.63 1.49 -1.34
CA GLY A 186 1.50 2.20 -0.43
C GLY A 186 2.16 3.42 -1.06
N HIS A 187 2.29 4.49 -0.27
CA HIS A 187 3.05 5.70 -0.60
C HIS A 187 4.31 5.77 0.26
N SER A 188 5.41 6.34 -0.25
CA SER A 188 6.64 6.54 0.52
C SER A 188 7.19 5.21 1.10
N ALA A 189 7.37 5.10 2.42
CA ALA A 189 7.73 3.84 3.08
C ALA A 189 6.74 2.71 2.77
N GLY A 190 5.44 2.98 2.75
CA GLY A 190 4.42 2.00 2.34
C GLY A 190 4.67 1.52 0.91
N GLY A 191 5.04 2.41 0.00
CA GLY A 191 5.42 2.05 -1.39
C GLY A 191 6.67 1.17 -1.45
N GLN A 192 7.68 1.44 -0.61
CA GLN A 192 8.84 0.58 -0.50
C GLN A 192 8.44 -0.83 -0.01
N MET A 193 7.58 -0.90 1.01
CA MET A 193 7.10 -2.16 1.57
C MET A 193 6.30 -2.96 0.53
N THR A 194 5.37 -2.31 -0.18
CA THR A 194 4.61 -2.93 -1.26
C THR A 194 5.56 -3.51 -2.31
N GLN A 195 6.52 -2.74 -2.80
CA GLN A 195 7.46 -3.19 -3.85
C GLN A 195 8.33 -4.38 -3.40
N ARG A 196 8.82 -4.34 -2.16
CA ARG A 196 9.62 -5.43 -1.60
C ARG A 196 8.79 -6.69 -1.33
N TYR A 197 7.54 -6.52 -0.91
CA TYR A 197 6.61 -7.63 -0.76
C TYR A 197 6.30 -8.28 -2.12
N VAL A 198 6.08 -7.50 -3.17
CA VAL A 198 5.92 -7.99 -4.55
C VAL A 198 7.09 -8.88 -4.99
N ALA A 199 8.33 -8.48 -4.68
CA ALA A 199 9.52 -9.28 -5.01
C ALA A 199 9.55 -10.63 -4.26
N LEU A 200 9.20 -10.63 -2.98
CA LEU A 200 9.45 -11.78 -2.10
C LEU A 200 8.26 -12.73 -1.93
N ARG A 201 7.02 -12.23 -2.05
CA ARG A 201 5.82 -13.02 -1.80
C ARG A 201 5.74 -14.28 -2.66
N LEU A 202 5.10 -15.31 -2.13
CA LEU A 202 4.77 -16.50 -2.90
C LEU A 202 3.59 -16.23 -3.83
N SER A 203 3.52 -16.97 -4.93
CA SER A 203 2.35 -16.91 -5.82
C SER A 203 1.27 -17.85 -5.32
N THR A 204 0.02 -17.40 -5.35
CA THR A 204 -1.16 -18.21 -5.06
C THR A 204 -2.05 -18.31 -6.31
N GLU A 205 -3.10 -19.13 -6.24
CA GLU A 205 -4.06 -19.28 -7.35
C GLU A 205 -4.93 -18.04 -7.60
N ASP A 206 -5.05 -17.16 -6.60
CA ASP A 206 -5.84 -15.91 -6.65
C ASP A 206 -4.99 -14.67 -7.03
N ASP A 207 -3.75 -14.87 -7.47
CA ASP A 207 -2.84 -13.76 -7.84
C ASP A 207 -3.38 -12.91 -9.01
N ASP A 208 -4.28 -13.45 -9.82
CA ASP A 208 -4.96 -12.75 -10.92
C ASP A 208 -5.85 -11.58 -10.42
N ARG A 209 -6.39 -11.69 -9.21
CA ARG A 209 -7.19 -10.66 -8.54
C ARG A 209 -6.37 -9.72 -7.66
N LEU A 210 -5.05 -9.93 -7.54
CA LEU A 210 -4.19 -9.17 -6.63
C LEU A 210 -3.33 -8.15 -7.37
N HIS A 211 -3.57 -6.88 -7.07
CA HIS A 211 -2.89 -5.75 -7.68
C HIS A 211 -2.02 -5.03 -6.65
N PHE A 212 -0.96 -4.38 -7.14
CA PHE A 212 -0.03 -3.63 -6.30
C PHE A 212 0.09 -2.19 -6.80
N TRP A 213 -0.15 -1.22 -5.93
CA TRP A 213 0.03 0.19 -6.23
C TRP A 213 1.19 0.76 -5.40
N ILE A 214 2.24 1.19 -6.09
CA ILE A 214 3.52 1.59 -5.50
C ILE A 214 3.76 3.06 -5.85
N ALA A 215 3.59 3.95 -4.88
CA ALA A 215 3.74 5.38 -5.08
C ALA A 215 4.95 5.95 -4.35
N ASN A 216 5.78 6.71 -5.06
CA ASN A 216 6.91 7.47 -4.53
C ASN A 216 7.79 6.72 -3.49
N PRO A 217 8.22 5.46 -3.72
CA PRO A 217 9.01 4.74 -2.75
C PRO A 217 10.35 5.46 -2.46
N GLY A 218 10.66 5.57 -1.18
CA GLY A 218 11.92 6.15 -0.68
C GLY A 218 13.18 5.42 -1.14
N SER A 219 13.10 4.16 -1.57
CA SER A 219 14.14 3.37 -2.22
C SER A 219 13.49 2.11 -2.78
N LEU A 220 14.13 1.44 -3.74
CA LEU A 220 13.58 0.22 -4.34
C LEU A 220 14.49 -0.98 -4.07
N CYS A 221 13.90 -2.17 -4.08
CA CYS A 221 14.63 -3.40 -4.31
C CYS A 221 14.97 -3.47 -5.80
N TRP A 222 16.23 -3.23 -6.13
CA TRP A 222 16.74 -3.27 -7.50
C TRP A 222 16.75 -4.72 -8.00
N LEU A 223 16.34 -4.91 -9.26
CA LEU A 223 16.21 -6.25 -9.82
C LEU A 223 17.53 -6.78 -10.38
N THR A 224 18.45 -5.89 -10.75
CA THR A 224 19.81 -6.22 -11.20
C THR A 224 20.85 -5.85 -10.14
N SER A 225 22.10 -6.28 -10.31
CA SER A 225 23.22 -5.84 -9.47
C SER A 225 23.77 -4.46 -9.85
N ASP A 226 23.52 -4.02 -11.08
CA ASP A 226 24.05 -2.75 -11.58
C ASP A 226 23.30 -1.57 -10.94
N ARG A 227 23.97 -0.43 -10.81
CA ARG A 227 23.40 0.80 -10.22
C ARG A 227 23.66 1.98 -11.14
N PRO A 228 22.72 2.94 -11.26
CA PRO A 228 22.94 4.15 -12.05
C PRO A 228 24.08 5.02 -11.48
N PHE A 229 24.29 4.99 -10.17
CA PHE A 229 25.42 5.63 -9.48
C PHE A 229 26.19 4.60 -8.66
N PRO A 230 27.08 3.80 -9.27
CA PRO A 230 27.90 2.84 -8.53
C PRO A 230 28.76 3.54 -7.48
N ASP A 231 28.89 2.92 -6.31
CA ASP A 231 29.68 3.40 -5.19
C ASP A 231 30.47 2.23 -4.60
N ASP A 232 31.76 2.16 -4.90
CA ASP A 232 32.67 1.09 -4.45
C ASP A 232 32.88 1.10 -2.93
N ASP A 233 32.60 2.22 -2.25
CA ASP A 233 32.68 2.33 -0.79
C ASP A 233 31.36 1.89 -0.10
N CYS A 234 30.32 1.59 -0.87
CA CYS A 234 29.03 1.16 -0.35
C CYS A 234 28.88 -0.37 -0.35
N ASP A 235 29.29 -0.98 0.76
CA ASP A 235 29.14 -2.42 0.98
C ASP A 235 27.68 -2.86 0.92
N SER A 236 27.46 -4.12 0.51
CA SER A 236 26.14 -4.77 0.54
C SER A 236 25.05 -4.04 -0.26
N VAL A 237 25.42 -3.25 -1.28
CA VAL A 237 24.50 -2.52 -2.16
C VAL A 237 23.44 -3.40 -2.82
N ASP A 238 23.76 -4.68 -2.98
CA ASP A 238 22.93 -5.66 -3.66
C ASP A 238 22.29 -6.69 -2.71
N ASP A 239 22.52 -6.54 -1.40
CA ASP A 239 21.78 -7.29 -0.39
C ASP A 239 20.34 -6.77 -0.29
N PHE A 240 19.43 -7.65 0.10
CA PHE A 240 18.10 -7.24 0.48
C PHE A 240 18.22 -6.26 1.68
N LYS A 241 17.58 -5.09 1.67
CA LYS A 241 16.36 -4.70 0.94
C LYS A 241 16.54 -3.85 -0.32
N TYR A 242 17.78 -3.69 -0.82
CA TYR A 242 18.11 -2.85 -1.99
C TYR A 242 18.44 -3.64 -3.24
N GLY A 243 18.74 -4.93 -3.11
CA GLY A 243 18.93 -5.85 -4.23
C GLY A 243 18.42 -7.26 -3.90
N LEU A 244 18.90 -8.23 -4.67
CA LEU A 244 18.44 -9.61 -4.65
C LEU A 244 19.59 -10.63 -4.47
N THR A 245 20.72 -10.23 -3.89
CA THR A 245 21.87 -11.14 -3.69
C THR A 245 21.75 -11.96 -2.41
N SER A 246 21.53 -11.33 -1.26
CA SER A 246 21.53 -12.02 0.04
C SER A 246 20.70 -11.30 1.11
N ASN A 247 20.78 -11.75 2.36
CA ASN A 247 20.13 -11.13 3.54
C ASN A 247 18.60 -10.99 3.45
N PHE A 248 17.94 -11.94 2.77
CA PHE A 248 16.49 -12.02 2.73
C PHE A 248 15.88 -12.28 4.13
N PRO A 249 14.71 -11.70 4.43
CA PRO A 249 14.03 -11.97 5.69
C PRO A 249 13.61 -13.45 5.77
N THR A 250 13.44 -13.96 6.98
CA THR A 250 13.02 -15.35 7.26
C THR A 250 11.83 -15.79 6.40
N TYR A 251 10.86 -14.89 6.20
CA TYR A 251 9.70 -15.06 5.32
C TYR A 251 10.05 -15.65 3.93
N ALA A 252 11.10 -15.13 3.30
CA ALA A 252 11.47 -15.51 1.94
C ALA A 252 12.81 -16.26 1.85
N ALA A 253 13.58 -16.39 2.93
CA ALA A 253 14.95 -16.90 2.88
C ALA A 253 15.07 -18.25 2.15
N ALA A 254 14.20 -19.22 2.47
CA ALA A 254 14.21 -20.53 1.81
C ALA A 254 13.86 -20.44 0.32
N ASN A 255 12.83 -19.64 -0.03
CA ASN A 255 12.36 -19.51 -1.40
C ASN A 255 13.34 -18.71 -2.26
N ALA A 256 13.89 -17.62 -1.74
CA ALA A 256 14.87 -16.79 -2.43
C ALA A 256 16.15 -17.56 -2.75
N HIS A 257 16.59 -18.45 -1.85
CA HIS A 257 17.71 -19.35 -2.14
C HIS A 257 17.42 -20.34 -3.27
N VAL A 258 16.18 -20.84 -3.38
CA VAL A 258 15.81 -21.81 -4.44
C VAL A 258 15.58 -21.13 -5.79
N LEU A 259 14.94 -19.96 -5.76
CA LEU A 259 14.59 -19.21 -6.97
C LEU A 259 15.77 -18.44 -7.55
N GLU A 260 16.72 -18.09 -6.69
CA GLU A 260 17.79 -17.14 -7.00
C GLU A 260 17.21 -15.84 -7.57
N ARG A 261 18.05 -14.97 -8.14
CA ARG A 261 17.60 -13.67 -8.67
C ARG A 261 16.59 -13.84 -9.80
N GLU A 262 16.90 -14.72 -10.74
CA GLU A 262 16.14 -14.90 -11.98
C GLU A 262 14.72 -15.39 -11.69
N GLY A 263 14.55 -16.36 -10.78
CA GLY A 263 13.23 -16.85 -10.39
C GLY A 263 12.42 -15.82 -9.60
N ILE A 264 13.09 -14.93 -8.83
CA ILE A 264 12.42 -13.79 -8.19
C ILE A 264 11.91 -12.81 -9.24
N ILE A 265 12.74 -12.42 -10.21
CA ILE A 265 12.38 -11.50 -11.30
C ILE A 265 11.25 -12.09 -12.15
N GLU A 266 11.30 -13.38 -12.48
CA GLU A 266 10.27 -14.04 -13.29
C GLU A 266 8.90 -13.99 -12.60
N ARG A 267 8.85 -14.20 -11.28
CA ARG A 267 7.60 -14.04 -10.51
C ARG A 267 7.17 -12.59 -10.42
N TYR A 268 8.11 -11.69 -10.12
CA TYR A 268 7.86 -10.26 -10.02
C TYR A 268 7.20 -9.72 -11.31
N ASN A 269 7.73 -10.07 -12.47
CA ASN A 269 7.24 -9.62 -13.79
C ASN A 269 5.86 -10.15 -14.17
N ARG A 270 5.36 -11.20 -13.50
CA ARG A 270 4.03 -11.78 -13.73
C ARG A 270 2.93 -11.11 -12.90
N ARG A 271 3.28 -10.19 -12.01
CA ARG A 271 2.32 -9.53 -11.11
C ARG A 271 1.70 -8.31 -11.78
N THR A 272 0.46 -8.00 -11.37
CA THR A 272 -0.20 -6.74 -11.75
C THR A 272 0.31 -5.60 -10.88
N ILE A 273 1.21 -4.79 -11.43
CA ILE A 273 1.92 -3.72 -10.71
C ILE A 273 1.58 -2.38 -11.33
N SER A 274 1.34 -1.37 -10.49
CA SER A 274 1.17 0.01 -10.92
C SER A 274 2.12 0.89 -10.13
N TYR A 275 3.11 1.43 -10.82
CA TYR A 275 4.02 2.44 -10.29
C TYR A 275 3.45 3.83 -10.53
N ALA A 276 3.51 4.69 -9.51
CA ALA A 276 3.13 6.09 -9.62
C ALA A 276 4.22 6.98 -9.04
N TRP A 277 4.61 8.01 -9.79
CA TRP A 277 5.68 8.94 -9.41
C TRP A 277 5.21 10.38 -9.51
N GLY A 278 5.23 11.11 -8.40
CA GLY A 278 4.98 12.55 -8.39
C GLY A 278 6.11 13.30 -9.10
N LEU A 279 5.77 14.09 -10.12
CA LEU A 279 6.76 14.82 -10.93
C LEU A 279 7.46 15.94 -10.17
N GLU A 280 6.93 16.36 -9.02
CA GLU A 280 7.53 17.35 -8.13
C GLU A 280 8.16 16.70 -6.88
N ASP A 281 8.24 15.35 -6.82
CA ASP A 281 8.78 14.63 -5.67
C ASP A 281 10.31 14.55 -5.71
N HIS A 282 10.94 15.68 -5.37
CA HIS A 282 12.39 15.84 -5.31
C HIS A 282 12.98 15.54 -3.92
N GLY A 283 12.25 14.87 -3.03
CA GLY A 283 12.74 14.53 -1.69
C GLY A 283 13.85 13.48 -1.72
N ASP A 284 14.79 13.56 -0.77
CA ASP A 284 16.00 12.71 -0.71
C ASP A 284 15.72 11.21 -0.43
N GLY A 285 14.55 10.89 0.14
CA GLY A 285 14.14 9.54 0.50
C GLY A 285 15.04 8.85 1.51
N ASP A 286 15.36 7.57 1.28
CA ASP A 286 16.28 6.83 2.13
C ASP A 286 17.72 7.39 1.99
N PRO A 287 18.36 7.85 3.08
CA PRO A 287 19.67 8.52 3.02
C PRO A 287 20.86 7.55 2.99
N ARG A 288 20.64 6.23 3.11
CA ARG A 288 21.70 5.22 3.16
C ARG A 288 22.39 5.09 1.80
N CYS A 289 23.68 4.73 1.79
CA CYS A 289 24.48 4.71 0.56
C CYS A 289 23.86 3.81 -0.51
N GLN A 290 23.30 2.66 -0.10
CA GLN A 290 22.70 1.69 -1.01
C GLN A 290 21.52 2.32 -1.79
N ALA A 291 20.69 3.12 -1.12
CA ALA A 291 19.61 3.84 -1.76
C ALA A 291 20.11 4.99 -2.65
N LYS A 292 21.18 5.69 -2.25
CA LYS A 292 21.79 6.76 -3.05
C LYS A 292 22.38 6.25 -4.36
N THR A 293 22.81 4.99 -4.43
CA THR A 293 23.24 4.39 -5.69
C THR A 293 22.13 4.32 -6.75
N GLN A 294 20.87 4.48 -6.36
CA GLN A 294 19.68 4.42 -7.21
C GLN A 294 19.26 5.79 -7.77
N GLY A 295 19.76 6.89 -7.20
CA GLY A 295 19.35 8.27 -7.52
C GLY A 295 19.28 9.18 -6.29
N ASN A 296 19.31 10.50 -6.50
CA ASN A 296 19.35 11.47 -5.39
C ASN A 296 17.97 11.81 -4.84
N THR A 297 16.92 11.69 -5.65
CA THR A 297 15.54 12.01 -5.26
C THR A 297 14.58 10.84 -5.48
N HIS A 298 13.39 10.87 -4.87
CA HIS A 298 12.32 9.91 -5.16
C HIS A 298 12.05 9.78 -6.66
N LEU A 299 11.88 10.91 -7.35
CA LEU A 299 11.62 10.94 -8.78
C LEU A 299 12.78 10.36 -9.60
N GLU A 300 14.03 10.73 -9.29
CA GLU A 300 15.21 10.18 -9.99
C GLU A 300 15.30 8.66 -9.82
N ARG A 301 15.09 8.14 -8.59
CA ARG A 301 15.09 6.70 -8.33
C ARG A 301 14.04 5.98 -9.16
N GLY A 302 12.85 6.56 -9.29
CA GLY A 302 11.79 6.02 -10.15
C GLY A 302 12.16 6.01 -11.63
N GLN A 303 12.72 7.11 -12.13
CA GLN A 303 13.18 7.20 -13.53
C GLN A 303 14.25 6.17 -13.86
N TYR A 304 15.24 5.99 -12.98
CA TYR A 304 16.28 4.99 -13.19
C TYR A 304 15.77 3.56 -13.01
N PHE A 305 14.82 3.32 -12.12
CA PHE A 305 14.21 1.99 -11.97
C PHE A 305 13.42 1.62 -13.23
N VAL A 306 12.66 2.56 -13.80
CA VAL A 306 11.95 2.35 -15.07
C VAL A 306 12.94 2.12 -16.22
N SER A 307 14.05 2.87 -16.27
CA SER A 307 15.13 2.63 -17.24
C SER A 307 15.71 1.22 -17.10
N MET A 308 15.94 0.74 -15.87
CA MET A 308 16.40 -0.63 -15.62
C MET A 308 15.39 -1.66 -16.16
N LEU A 309 14.08 -1.47 -15.96
CA LEU A 309 13.07 -2.37 -16.51
C LEU A 309 13.11 -2.41 -18.05
N GLU A 310 13.26 -1.25 -18.70
CA GLU A 310 13.41 -1.18 -20.16
C GLU A 310 14.66 -1.93 -20.65
N ASP A 311 15.80 -1.76 -19.97
CA ASP A 311 17.05 -2.46 -20.29
C ASP A 311 16.98 -3.98 -20.06
N MET A 312 16.11 -4.43 -19.15
CA MET A 312 15.85 -5.85 -18.88
C MET A 312 14.92 -6.52 -19.91
N GLY A 313 14.51 -5.81 -20.97
CA GLY A 313 13.64 -6.35 -22.02
C GLY A 313 12.26 -5.70 -22.09
N GLY A 314 12.08 -4.55 -21.44
CA GLY A 314 10.84 -3.77 -21.45
C GLY A 314 10.08 -3.82 -20.13
N ILE A 315 9.21 -2.83 -19.92
CA ILE A 315 8.24 -2.85 -18.81
C ILE A 315 7.37 -4.12 -18.94
N PRO A 316 7.22 -4.94 -17.88
CA PRO A 316 6.41 -6.15 -17.94
C PRO A 316 4.97 -5.87 -18.35
N ASN A 317 4.32 -6.81 -19.06
CA ASN A 317 2.99 -6.61 -19.65
C ASN A 317 1.91 -6.15 -18.65
N CYS A 318 2.02 -6.57 -17.39
CA CYS A 318 1.08 -6.26 -16.31
C CYS A 318 1.55 -5.12 -15.39
N THR A 319 2.64 -4.45 -15.79
CA THR A 319 3.16 -3.28 -15.11
C THR A 319 2.73 -2.02 -15.84
N VAL A 320 2.14 -1.08 -15.10
CA VAL A 320 1.87 0.29 -15.56
C VAL A 320 2.79 1.25 -14.81
N VAL A 321 3.28 2.27 -15.50
CA VAL A 321 4.08 3.35 -14.93
C VAL A 321 3.40 4.68 -15.23
N ASP A 322 2.98 5.35 -14.17
CA ASP A 322 2.29 6.64 -14.22
C ASP A 322 3.16 7.76 -13.63
N TRP A 323 3.25 8.89 -14.33
CA TRP A 323 3.93 10.10 -13.89
C TRP A 323 2.88 11.17 -13.57
N VAL A 324 2.82 11.60 -12.32
CA VAL A 324 1.74 12.42 -11.78
C VAL A 324 2.17 13.89 -11.75
N PRO A 325 1.62 14.76 -12.61
CA PRO A 325 2.00 16.16 -12.64
C PRO A 325 1.59 16.90 -11.37
N ASP A 326 2.35 17.93 -11.03
CA ASP A 326 2.07 18.89 -9.96
C ASP A 326 1.95 18.30 -8.55
N ILE A 327 2.35 17.04 -8.34
CA ILE A 327 2.31 16.36 -7.05
C ILE A 327 3.74 16.02 -6.60
N ALA A 328 4.06 16.40 -5.36
CA ALA A 328 5.33 16.11 -4.69
C ALA A 328 5.20 14.85 -3.80
N HIS A 329 5.85 14.85 -2.63
CA HIS A 329 5.77 13.76 -1.65
C HIS A 329 4.47 13.79 -0.81
N ASP A 330 3.32 13.80 -1.47
CA ASP A 330 1.99 13.95 -0.86
C ASP A 330 1.14 12.69 -1.06
N ALA A 331 0.89 11.95 0.03
CA ALA A 331 0.11 10.72 0.00
C ALA A 331 -1.33 10.94 -0.49
N PHE A 332 -2.01 11.96 0.01
CA PHE A 332 -3.39 12.25 -0.39
C PHE A 332 -3.45 12.68 -1.85
N GLY A 333 -2.57 13.60 -2.28
CA GLY A 333 -2.47 14.02 -3.67
C GLY A 333 -2.25 12.85 -4.62
N MET A 334 -1.33 11.93 -4.29
CA MET A 334 -1.09 10.74 -5.11
C MET A 334 -2.31 9.81 -5.19
N MET A 335 -2.97 9.54 -4.07
CA MET A 335 -4.17 8.69 -4.02
C MET A 335 -5.38 9.32 -4.75
N ALA A 336 -5.56 10.63 -4.60
CA ALA A 336 -6.67 11.39 -5.19
C ALA A 336 -6.43 11.81 -6.66
N SER A 337 -5.21 11.62 -7.17
CA SER A 337 -4.88 11.87 -8.58
C SER A 337 -5.70 10.98 -9.52
N ASN A 338 -5.89 11.40 -10.78
CA ASN A 338 -6.64 10.62 -11.77
C ASN A 338 -6.09 9.20 -11.95
N VAL A 339 -4.77 9.02 -11.92
CA VAL A 339 -4.11 7.72 -12.04
C VAL A 339 -4.17 6.93 -10.73
N GLY A 340 -4.10 7.60 -9.57
CA GLY A 340 -4.35 6.98 -8.27
C GLY A 340 -5.74 6.39 -8.20
N VAL A 341 -6.76 7.21 -8.46
CA VAL A 341 -8.18 6.80 -8.52
C VAL A 341 -8.40 5.65 -9.51
N ASP A 342 -7.75 5.69 -10.68
CA ASP A 342 -7.79 4.61 -11.66
C ASP A 342 -7.38 3.27 -11.03
N LYS A 343 -6.14 3.21 -10.51
CA LYS A 343 -5.54 1.97 -10.03
C LYS A 343 -6.15 1.48 -8.72
N LEU A 344 -6.49 2.42 -7.84
CA LEU A 344 -7.03 2.11 -6.51
C LEU A 344 -8.48 1.64 -6.59
N PHE A 345 -9.34 2.26 -7.43
CA PHE A 345 -10.79 2.07 -7.31
C PHE A 345 -11.50 1.45 -8.52
N ARG A 346 -10.90 1.43 -9.72
CA ARG A 346 -11.58 0.91 -10.93
C ARG A 346 -10.78 -0.08 -11.77
N TYR A 347 -9.46 -0.05 -11.74
CA TYR A 347 -8.62 -0.82 -12.66
C TYR A 347 -8.72 -2.34 -12.46
N MET A 348 -9.24 -3.05 -13.45
CA MET A 348 -9.49 -4.50 -13.40
C MET A 348 -8.32 -5.36 -13.88
N GLY A 349 -7.16 -4.76 -14.18
CA GLY A 349 -6.05 -5.46 -14.83
C GLY A 349 -6.13 -5.39 -16.36
N ALA A 350 -5.03 -5.71 -17.04
CA ALA A 350 -5.06 -5.84 -18.51
C ALA A 350 -5.61 -7.23 -18.89
N GLU A 351 -6.38 -7.31 -19.97
CA GLU A 351 -7.08 -8.53 -20.43
C GLU A 351 -6.15 -9.72 -20.74
N ASN A 352 -4.82 -9.52 -20.75
CA ASN A 352 -3.80 -10.54 -21.01
C ASN A 352 -2.80 -10.69 -19.85
N CYS A 353 -3.24 -10.47 -18.61
CA CYS A 353 -2.40 -10.58 -17.41
C CYS A 353 -2.41 -11.95 -16.72
N ALA A 354 -2.93 -12.98 -17.40
CA ALA A 354 -2.99 -14.36 -16.91
C ALA A 354 -1.94 -15.25 -17.59
#